data_AF-A0A0H5RAM7-F1
#
_entry.id   AF-A0A0H5RAM7-F1
#
_cell.length_a   1.000
_cell.length_b   1.000
_cell.length_c   1.000
_cell.angle_alpha   90.00
_cell.angle_beta   90.00
_cell.angle_gamma   90.00
#
_symmetry.space_group_name_H-M   'P 1'
#
loop_
_entity.id
_entity.type
_entity.pdbx_description
1 polymer ?
#
loop_
_entity_poly.entity_id
_entity_poly.type
_entity_poly.pdbx_seq_one_letter_code
_entity_poly.pdbx_strand_id
1 'polypeptide(L)'
;MWVSLTRTAESEWRLAARGRKAASRWVGIDRTRGRSEIIMERVVRRWLTTEEIRTELDAIARFLVQTGKTTLEEQIAEMVRNLDTVLGKRVRDESFQEIHHGRWDEIWPGWRSIYLISTIVLLSDQGLSSKQHLNLIDMALIFGGQLIRHQLTALAEQISSELSCEFSPTCERIPIVINCDPSPSSVPWSSPQPITRLTHCDLYTFHEKFVSLHIPVIIEGALGSWPAVHQNLFTDASFLKRKFVSLFHLSDTNHFIVRFPVDC
;
A
#
# COMPACT_ATOMS: atom_id res chain seq x y z
N MET A 1 4.38 3.70 14.97
CA MET A 1 3.01 3.68 15.54
C MET A 1 2.89 2.71 16.73
N TRP A 2 3.32 1.45 16.62
CA TRP A 2 3.17 0.46 17.72
C TRP A 2 4.12 0.64 18.91
N VAL A 3 5.37 1.06 18.72
CA VAL A 3 6.36 1.20 19.82
C VAL A 3 6.05 2.38 20.75
N SER A 4 5.36 3.40 20.25
CA SER A 4 4.91 4.55 21.05
C SER A 4 3.64 4.19 21.84
N LEU A 5 2.70 3.47 21.22
CA LEU A 5 1.46 3.02 21.87
C LEU A 5 1.72 2.04 23.02
N THR A 6 2.69 1.13 22.90
CA THR A 6 3.05 0.19 23.98
C THR A 6 3.69 0.89 25.17
N ARG A 7 4.58 1.86 24.95
CA ARG A 7 5.19 2.64 26.04
C ARG A 7 4.17 3.51 26.79
N THR A 8 3.23 4.13 26.08
CA THR A 8 2.17 4.93 26.71
C THR A 8 1.23 4.04 27.52
N ALA A 9 0.81 2.90 26.97
CA ALA A 9 -0.04 1.93 27.67
C ALA A 9 0.65 1.35 28.92
N GLU A 10 1.94 1.05 28.85
CA GLU A 10 2.70 0.52 29.99
C GLU A 10 2.89 1.56 31.11
N SER A 11 3.09 2.84 30.75
CA SER A 11 3.19 3.94 31.71
C SER A 11 1.87 4.21 32.45
N GLU A 12 0.73 4.07 31.77
CA GLU A 12 -0.59 4.26 32.37
C GLU A 12 -1.02 3.06 33.22
N TRP A 13 -0.63 1.84 32.83
CA TRP A 13 -0.86 0.65 33.66
C TRP A 13 -0.10 0.74 35.00
N ARG A 14 1.12 1.27 34.98
CA ARG A 14 1.90 1.57 36.20
C ARG A 14 1.28 2.67 37.06
N LEU A 15 0.53 3.60 36.47
CA LEU A 15 -0.20 4.65 37.19
C LEU A 15 -1.49 4.11 37.82
N ALA A 16 -2.21 3.23 37.11
CA ALA A 16 -3.41 2.55 37.61
C ALA A 16 -3.08 1.59 38.77
N ALA A 17 -1.97 0.86 38.68
CA ALA A 17 -1.47 -0.01 39.77
C ALA A 17 -1.09 0.76 41.05
N ARG A 18 -0.90 2.09 40.96
CA ARG A 18 -0.62 2.99 42.10
C ARG A 18 -1.90 3.67 42.65
N GLY A 19 -3.08 3.17 42.30
CA GLY A 19 -4.36 3.66 42.83
C GLY A 19 -4.81 5.02 42.30
N ARG A 20 -4.15 5.55 41.25
CA ARG A 20 -4.63 6.76 40.56
C ARG A 20 -5.55 6.35 39.42
N LYS A 21 -6.76 6.92 39.37
CA LYS A 21 -7.75 6.63 38.32
C LYS A 21 -7.12 6.89 36.95
N ALA A 22 -7.02 5.83 36.14
CA ALA A 22 -6.72 5.97 34.71
C ALA A 22 -7.78 6.88 34.09
N ALA A 23 -7.34 7.86 33.31
CA ALA A 23 -8.25 8.77 32.61
C ALA A 23 -9.21 7.95 31.75
N SER A 24 -10.49 8.31 31.79
CA SER A 24 -11.66 7.68 31.14
C SER A 24 -11.59 7.58 29.60
N ARG A 25 -10.41 7.73 29.00
CA ARG A 25 -10.14 7.91 27.57
C ARG A 25 -10.33 6.62 26.76
N TRP A 26 -10.30 5.45 27.39
CA TRP A 26 -10.37 4.16 26.71
C TRP A 26 -11.79 3.70 26.34
N VAL A 27 -12.84 4.25 26.97
CA VAL A 27 -14.24 3.89 26.64
C VAL A 27 -14.68 4.45 25.26
N GLY A 28 -13.90 5.38 24.68
CA GLY A 28 -14.16 5.92 23.33
C GLY A 28 -13.64 5.06 22.18
N ILE A 29 -12.63 4.20 22.41
CA ILE A 29 -11.93 3.47 21.35
C ILE A 29 -12.78 2.32 20.78
N ASP A 30 -13.66 1.75 21.61
CA ASP A 30 -14.53 0.65 21.18
C ASP A 30 -15.69 1.13 20.29
N ARG A 31 -16.20 2.35 20.55
CA ARG A 31 -17.25 2.97 19.71
C ARG A 31 -16.73 3.44 18.35
N THR A 32 -15.45 3.82 18.26
CA THR A 32 -14.85 4.23 16.98
C THR A 32 -14.60 3.06 16.04
N ARG A 33 -14.37 1.86 16.58
CA ARG A 33 -14.12 0.65 15.76
C ARG A 33 -15.35 0.29 14.92
N GLY A 34 -16.51 0.16 15.55
CA GLY A 34 -17.76 -0.12 14.84
C GLY A 34 -18.16 0.97 13.82
N ARG A 35 -17.83 2.24 14.09
CA ARG A 35 -18.13 3.34 13.14
C ARG A 35 -17.26 3.30 11.89
N SER A 36 -15.96 3.06 12.04
CA SER A 36 -15.07 2.90 10.88
C SER A 36 -15.48 1.72 10.00
N GLU A 37 -15.98 0.63 10.60
CA GLU A 37 -16.49 -0.54 9.88
C GLU A 37 -17.75 -0.19 9.09
N ILE A 38 -18.70 0.54 9.68
CA ILE A 38 -19.92 1.00 9.00
C ILE A 38 -19.60 1.92 7.81
N ILE A 39 -18.67 2.87 7.96
CA ILE A 39 -18.26 3.77 6.88
C ILE A 39 -17.63 2.95 5.74
N MET A 40 -16.67 2.08 6.07
CA MET A 40 -15.99 1.25 5.07
C MET A 40 -16.98 0.38 4.31
N GLU A 41 -17.85 -0.35 5.03
CA GLU A 41 -18.85 -1.20 4.41
C GLU A 41 -19.77 -0.39 3.48
N ARG A 42 -20.28 0.77 3.94
CA ARG A 42 -21.17 1.62 3.16
C ARG A 42 -20.51 2.14 1.88
N VAL A 43 -19.30 2.71 2.00
CA VAL A 43 -18.60 3.36 0.89
C VAL A 43 -18.18 2.32 -0.14
N VAL A 44 -17.54 1.25 0.30
CA VAL A 44 -17.08 0.15 -0.57
C VAL A 44 -18.26 -0.51 -1.25
N ARG A 45 -19.34 -0.81 -0.52
CA ARG A 45 -20.55 -1.41 -1.11
C ARG A 45 -21.18 -0.52 -2.16
N ARG A 46 -21.33 0.78 -1.88
CA ARG A 46 -21.87 1.74 -2.86
C ARG A 46 -21.00 1.76 -4.12
N TRP A 47 -19.68 1.84 -3.94
CA TRP A 47 -18.73 1.86 -5.05
C TRP A 47 -18.83 0.60 -5.92
N LEU A 48 -18.83 -0.60 -5.31
CA LEU A 48 -18.96 -1.88 -6.01
C LEU A 48 -20.29 -2.05 -6.75
N THR A 49 -21.36 -1.40 -6.27
CA THR A 49 -22.67 -1.43 -6.95
C THR A 49 -22.79 -0.46 -8.13
N THR A 50 -21.78 0.37 -8.37
CA THR A 50 -21.79 1.29 -9.51
C THR A 50 -21.68 0.49 -10.81
N GLU A 51 -22.58 0.74 -11.76
CA GLU A 51 -22.62 0.04 -13.04
C GLU A 51 -21.30 0.17 -13.82
N GLU A 52 -20.63 1.32 -13.68
CA GLU A 52 -19.30 1.58 -14.23
C GLU A 52 -18.28 0.53 -13.76
N ILE A 53 -18.16 0.32 -12.45
CA ILE A 53 -17.20 -0.65 -11.87
C ILE A 53 -17.53 -2.07 -12.31
N ARG A 54 -18.82 -2.44 -12.31
CA ARG A 54 -19.23 -3.78 -12.77
C ARG A 54 -18.90 -4.01 -14.24
N THR A 55 -19.16 -3.02 -15.08
CA THR A 55 -18.88 -3.08 -16.52
C THR A 55 -17.37 -3.15 -16.78
N GLU A 56 -16.57 -2.36 -16.06
CA GLU A 56 -15.11 -2.40 -16.16
C GLU A 56 -14.55 -3.76 -15.72
N LEU A 57 -14.99 -4.30 -14.58
CA LEU A 57 -14.55 -5.61 -14.09
C LEU A 57 -14.89 -6.73 -15.11
N ASP A 58 -16.09 -6.71 -15.67
CA ASP A 58 -16.51 -7.68 -16.69
C ASP A 58 -15.71 -7.54 -18.00
N ALA A 59 -15.46 -6.31 -18.45
CA ALA A 59 -14.63 -6.04 -19.62
C ALA A 59 -13.19 -6.56 -19.43
N ILE A 60 -12.61 -6.35 -18.25
CA ILE A 60 -11.26 -6.84 -17.92
C ILE A 60 -11.27 -8.36 -17.86
N ALA A 61 -12.26 -8.98 -17.21
CA ALA A 61 -12.38 -10.43 -17.14
C ALA A 61 -12.46 -11.05 -18.54
N ARG A 62 -13.32 -10.52 -19.42
CA ARG A 62 -13.43 -10.96 -20.83
C ARG A 62 -12.13 -10.80 -21.59
N PHE A 63 -11.45 -9.66 -21.44
CA PHE A 63 -10.14 -9.44 -22.06
C PHE A 63 -9.12 -10.48 -21.59
N LEU A 64 -9.04 -10.73 -20.27
CA LEU A 64 -8.10 -11.71 -19.70
C LEU A 64 -8.39 -13.13 -20.20
N VAL A 65 -9.67 -13.53 -20.26
CA VAL A 65 -10.09 -14.82 -20.84
C VAL A 65 -9.70 -14.93 -22.32
N GLN A 66 -9.87 -13.86 -23.10
CA GLN A 66 -9.52 -13.89 -24.53
C GLN A 66 -8.02 -14.03 -24.77
N THR A 67 -7.17 -13.71 -23.80
CA THR A 67 -5.72 -13.79 -24.01
C THR A 67 -5.20 -15.23 -24.11
N GLY A 68 -5.89 -16.25 -23.58
CA GLY A 68 -5.43 -17.64 -23.64
C GLY A 68 -4.22 -17.92 -22.75
N LYS A 69 -3.84 -16.98 -21.86
CA LYS A 69 -2.53 -16.98 -21.17
C LYS A 69 -2.58 -17.52 -19.75
N THR A 70 -3.74 -17.92 -19.26
CA THR A 70 -3.91 -18.45 -17.91
C THR A 70 -4.83 -19.67 -17.94
N THR A 71 -4.65 -20.60 -17.01
CA THR A 71 -5.58 -21.71 -16.82
C THR A 71 -6.81 -21.30 -15.99
N LEU A 72 -6.87 -20.04 -15.53
CA LEU A 72 -7.89 -19.52 -14.63
C LEU A 72 -9.04 -18.81 -15.35
N GLU A 73 -9.14 -18.90 -16.67
CA GLU A 73 -10.07 -18.09 -17.46
C GLU A 73 -11.53 -18.25 -17.03
N GLU A 74 -11.99 -19.50 -16.92
CA GLU A 74 -13.34 -19.80 -16.44
C GLU A 74 -13.56 -19.34 -15.00
N GLN A 75 -12.53 -19.49 -14.14
CA GLN A 75 -12.58 -19.06 -12.74
C GLN A 75 -12.67 -17.54 -12.62
N ILE A 76 -11.94 -16.78 -13.43
CA ILE A 76 -11.95 -15.32 -13.43
C ILE A 76 -13.34 -14.80 -13.85
N ALA A 77 -13.90 -15.34 -14.92
CA ALA A 77 -15.22 -14.93 -15.39
C ALA A 77 -16.31 -15.26 -14.36
N GLU A 78 -16.26 -16.44 -13.75
CA GLU A 78 -17.23 -16.86 -12.75
C GLU A 78 -17.12 -16.02 -11.46
N MET A 79 -15.89 -15.77 -11.00
CA MET A 79 -15.60 -14.93 -9.84
C MET A 79 -16.21 -13.54 -10.00
N VAL A 80 -16.01 -12.88 -11.15
CA VAL A 80 -16.52 -11.52 -11.39
C VAL A 80 -18.04 -11.51 -11.52
N ARG A 81 -18.63 -12.48 -12.22
CA ARG A 81 -20.10 -12.55 -12.38
C ARG A 81 -20.83 -12.69 -11.05
N ASN A 82 -20.31 -13.54 -10.17
CA ASN A 82 -20.97 -13.88 -8.91
C ASN A 82 -20.48 -13.06 -7.72
N LEU A 83 -19.42 -12.26 -7.90
CA LEU A 83 -18.66 -11.67 -6.79
C LEU A 83 -18.29 -12.74 -5.75
N ASP A 84 -17.84 -13.90 -6.23
CA ASP A 84 -17.47 -15.04 -5.38
C ASP A 84 -16.17 -14.73 -4.64
N THR A 85 -16.28 -14.43 -3.35
CA THR A 85 -15.15 -14.05 -2.50
C THR A 85 -14.23 -15.23 -2.19
N VAL A 86 -14.75 -16.47 -2.21
CA VAL A 86 -13.94 -17.69 -2.01
C VAL A 86 -13.04 -17.91 -3.22
N LEU A 87 -13.63 -17.84 -4.41
CA LEU A 87 -12.90 -17.92 -5.67
C LEU A 87 -11.95 -16.73 -5.83
N GLY A 88 -12.40 -15.53 -5.45
CA GLY A 88 -11.60 -14.31 -5.42
C GLY A 88 -10.33 -14.46 -4.59
N LYS A 89 -10.44 -15.03 -3.39
CA LYS A 89 -9.26 -15.28 -2.55
C LYS A 89 -8.26 -16.21 -3.23
N ARG A 90 -8.75 -17.31 -3.81
CA ARG A 90 -7.91 -18.28 -4.51
C ARG A 90 -7.19 -17.66 -5.70
N VAL A 91 -7.93 -17.00 -6.60
CA VAL A 91 -7.40 -16.36 -7.80
C VAL A 91 -6.39 -15.26 -7.44
N ARG A 92 -6.65 -14.50 -6.36
CA ARG A 92 -5.70 -13.52 -5.83
C ARG A 92 -4.41 -14.17 -5.34
N ASP A 93 -4.50 -15.24 -4.57
CA ASP A 93 -3.33 -15.92 -4.01
C ASP A 93 -2.49 -16.60 -5.11
N GLU A 94 -3.13 -17.19 -6.11
CA GLU A 94 -2.45 -17.75 -7.29
C GLU A 94 -1.77 -16.65 -8.14
N SER A 95 -2.48 -15.56 -8.46
CA SER A 95 -1.87 -14.44 -9.20
C SER A 95 -0.73 -13.77 -8.43
N PHE A 96 -0.81 -13.70 -7.10
CA PHE A 96 0.31 -13.22 -6.27
C PHE A 96 1.54 -14.10 -6.43
N GLN A 97 1.39 -15.43 -6.41
CA GLN A 97 2.50 -16.36 -6.62
C GLN A 97 3.13 -16.16 -7.98
N GLU A 98 2.33 -16.04 -9.03
CA GLU A 98 2.81 -15.83 -10.40
C GLU A 98 3.53 -14.49 -10.60
N ILE A 99 3.10 -13.42 -9.91
CA ILE A 99 3.81 -12.13 -9.90
C ILE A 99 5.20 -12.24 -9.26
N HIS A 100 5.43 -13.22 -8.39
CA HIS A 100 6.68 -13.42 -7.67
C HIS A 100 7.47 -14.65 -8.15
N HIS A 101 6.98 -15.34 -9.18
CA HIS A 101 7.66 -16.49 -9.76
C HIS A 101 8.58 -16.04 -10.90
N GLY A 102 9.88 -16.32 -10.78
CA GLY A 102 10.83 -16.19 -11.87
C GLY A 102 11.34 -14.76 -12.08
N ARG A 103 11.84 -14.49 -13.28
CA ARG A 103 12.42 -13.17 -13.60
C ARG A 103 11.33 -12.18 -13.98
N TRP A 104 11.42 -10.96 -13.47
CA TRP A 104 10.40 -9.93 -13.65
C TRP A 104 10.10 -9.56 -15.11
N ASP A 105 11.06 -9.75 -16.02
CA ASP A 105 10.93 -9.51 -17.46
C ASP A 105 10.13 -10.60 -18.20
N GLU A 106 10.01 -11.79 -17.60
CA GLU A 106 9.31 -12.94 -18.18
C GLU A 106 7.86 -13.05 -17.66
N ILE A 107 7.53 -12.34 -16.59
CA ILE A 107 6.21 -12.39 -15.95
C ILE A 107 5.17 -11.67 -16.81
N TRP A 108 4.09 -12.39 -17.16
CA TRP A 108 3.00 -11.82 -17.92
C TRP A 108 2.30 -10.68 -17.15
N PRO A 109 2.20 -9.46 -17.71
CA PRO A 109 1.58 -8.32 -17.01
C PRO A 109 0.12 -8.52 -16.60
N GLY A 110 -0.60 -9.45 -17.26
CA GLY A 110 -1.99 -9.77 -16.95
C GLY A 110 -2.19 -10.30 -15.53
N TRP A 111 -1.17 -10.90 -14.91
CA TRP A 111 -1.24 -11.36 -13.52
C TRP A 111 -1.53 -10.23 -12.53
N ARG A 112 -1.02 -9.01 -12.78
CA ARG A 112 -1.35 -7.83 -11.96
C ARG A 112 -2.79 -7.39 -12.11
N SER A 113 -3.37 -7.56 -13.30
CA SER A 113 -4.79 -7.30 -13.53
C SER A 113 -5.67 -8.34 -12.84
N ILE A 114 -5.28 -9.63 -12.90
CA ILE A 114 -5.97 -10.72 -12.19
C ILE A 114 -5.93 -10.49 -10.67
N TYR A 115 -4.76 -10.11 -10.14
CA TYR A 115 -4.60 -9.77 -8.72
C TYR A 115 -5.50 -8.60 -8.30
N LEU A 116 -5.57 -7.56 -9.14
CA LEU A 116 -6.41 -6.40 -8.87
C LEU A 116 -7.90 -6.78 -8.83
N ILE A 117 -8.43 -7.41 -9.88
CA ILE A 117 -9.87 -7.71 -9.96
C ILE A 117 -10.31 -8.69 -8.87
N SER A 118 -9.46 -9.67 -8.51
CA SER A 118 -9.75 -10.60 -7.43
C SER A 118 -9.72 -9.91 -6.07
N THR A 119 -8.82 -8.96 -5.87
CA THR A 119 -8.80 -8.11 -4.67
C THR A 119 -10.04 -7.21 -4.58
N ILE A 120 -10.53 -6.67 -5.70
CA ILE A 120 -11.78 -5.90 -5.76
C ILE A 120 -12.98 -6.78 -5.43
N VAL A 121 -13.04 -8.02 -5.93
CA VAL A 121 -14.10 -8.97 -5.56
C VAL A 121 -14.08 -9.26 -4.06
N LEU A 122 -12.90 -9.38 -3.43
CA LEU A 122 -12.82 -9.56 -1.98
C LEU A 122 -13.38 -8.39 -1.17
N LEU A 123 -13.36 -7.16 -1.72
CA LEU A 123 -13.96 -6.00 -1.06
C LEU A 123 -15.49 -6.12 -0.91
N SER A 124 -16.15 -7.08 -1.59
CA SER A 124 -17.59 -7.33 -1.40
C SER A 124 -17.90 -8.20 -0.17
N ASP A 125 -16.90 -8.74 0.52
CA ASP A 125 -17.08 -9.59 1.69
C ASP A 125 -17.50 -8.77 2.93
N GLN A 126 -18.74 -8.96 3.37
CA GLN A 126 -19.31 -8.31 4.56
C GLN A 126 -18.64 -8.75 5.87
N GLY A 127 -17.88 -9.84 5.87
CA GLY A 127 -17.13 -10.32 7.02
C GLY A 127 -15.82 -9.57 7.29
N LEU A 128 -15.41 -8.64 6.42
CA LEU A 128 -14.16 -7.93 6.55
C LEU A 128 -14.23 -6.77 7.53
N SER A 129 -13.28 -6.72 8.46
CA SER A 129 -13.04 -5.53 9.28
C SER A 129 -12.58 -4.34 8.43
N SER A 130 -12.73 -3.12 8.96
CA SER A 130 -12.23 -1.90 8.31
C SER A 130 -10.73 -1.98 7.98
N LYS A 131 -9.94 -2.54 8.90
CA LYS A 131 -8.51 -2.79 8.69
C LYS A 131 -8.24 -3.72 7.51
N GLN A 132 -9.03 -4.77 7.34
CA GLN A 132 -8.88 -5.70 6.22
C GLN A 132 -9.26 -5.05 4.90
N HIS A 133 -10.33 -4.27 4.86
CA HIS A 133 -10.69 -3.50 3.66
C HIS A 133 -9.57 -2.53 3.25
N LEU A 134 -9.04 -1.74 4.20
CA LEU A 134 -7.92 -0.82 3.92
C LEU A 134 -6.70 -1.58 3.39
N ASN A 135 -6.34 -2.70 4.02
CA ASN A 135 -5.23 -3.52 3.57
C ASN A 135 -5.46 -4.06 2.15
N LEU A 136 -6.68 -4.49 1.79
CA LEU A 136 -6.99 -4.93 0.43
C LEU A 136 -6.87 -3.79 -0.57
N ILE A 137 -7.34 -2.57 -0.23
CA ILE A 137 -7.21 -1.39 -1.08
C ILE A 137 -5.73 -1.04 -1.29
N ASP A 138 -4.93 -1.01 -0.22
CA ASP A 138 -3.49 -0.73 -0.28
C ASP A 138 -2.77 -1.76 -1.16
N MET A 139 -3.05 -3.05 -0.94
CA MET A 139 -2.45 -4.12 -1.74
C MET A 139 -2.86 -4.03 -3.21
N ALA A 140 -4.12 -3.70 -3.51
CA ALA A 140 -4.59 -3.45 -4.87
C ALA A 140 -3.87 -2.27 -5.52
N LEU A 141 -3.60 -1.18 -4.80
CA LEU A 141 -2.86 -0.02 -5.31
C LEU A 141 -1.36 -0.33 -5.56
N ILE A 142 -0.76 -1.19 -4.73
CA ILE A 142 0.66 -1.55 -4.81
C ILE A 142 0.91 -2.61 -5.89
N PHE A 143 0.16 -3.71 -5.87
CA PHE A 143 0.40 -4.89 -6.72
C PHE A 143 -0.50 -4.94 -7.95
N GLY A 144 -1.64 -4.27 -7.92
CA GLY A 144 -2.61 -4.28 -9.01
C GLY A 144 -2.09 -3.64 -10.30
N GLY A 145 -2.70 -4.05 -11.41
CA GLY A 145 -2.47 -3.43 -12.72
C GLY A 145 -2.92 -1.97 -12.76
N GLN A 146 -2.69 -1.31 -13.89
CA GLN A 146 -3.12 0.10 -14.09
C GLN A 146 -4.63 0.24 -14.39
N LEU A 147 -5.29 -0.88 -14.72
CA LEU A 147 -6.73 -0.91 -14.96
C LEU A 147 -7.45 -0.50 -13.66
N ILE A 148 -8.52 0.30 -13.73
CA ILE A 148 -9.33 0.74 -12.55
C ILE A 148 -8.53 1.54 -11.49
N ARG A 149 -7.25 1.88 -11.72
CA ARG A 149 -6.41 2.53 -10.69
C ARG A 149 -6.95 3.90 -10.29
N HIS A 150 -7.46 4.67 -11.24
CA HIS A 150 -8.10 5.96 -10.97
C HIS A 150 -9.31 5.80 -10.04
N GLN A 151 -10.20 4.86 -10.34
CA GLN A 151 -11.39 4.60 -9.54
C GLN A 151 -11.03 4.08 -8.14
N LEU A 152 -9.99 3.25 -8.02
CA LEU A 152 -9.50 2.76 -6.73
C LEU A 152 -8.86 3.87 -5.89
N THR A 153 -8.13 4.80 -6.52
CA THR A 153 -7.61 5.99 -5.84
C THR A 153 -8.74 6.90 -5.36
N ALA A 154 -9.74 7.16 -6.20
CA ALA A 154 -10.93 7.93 -5.81
C ALA A 154 -11.69 7.28 -4.64
N LEU A 155 -11.79 5.94 -4.62
CA LEU A 155 -12.37 5.21 -3.49
C LEU A 155 -11.56 5.44 -2.20
N ALA A 156 -10.23 5.34 -2.27
CA ALA A 156 -9.35 5.55 -1.12
C ALA A 156 -9.45 6.99 -0.58
N GLU A 157 -9.54 7.97 -1.48
CA GLU A 157 -9.74 9.39 -1.13
C GLU A 157 -11.09 9.62 -0.46
N GLN A 158 -12.17 9.03 -0.99
CA GLN A 158 -13.51 9.12 -0.40
C GLN A 158 -13.51 8.52 1.02
N ILE A 159 -12.92 7.34 1.20
CA ILE A 159 -12.77 6.69 2.51
C ILE A 159 -12.00 7.61 3.47
N SER A 160 -10.87 8.17 3.02
CA SER A 160 -10.07 9.10 3.83
C SER A 160 -10.85 10.35 4.23
N SER A 161 -11.63 10.91 3.31
CA SER A 161 -12.48 12.08 3.57
C SER A 161 -13.59 11.76 4.57
N GLU A 162 -14.33 10.67 4.39
CA GLU A 162 -15.43 10.30 5.29
C GLU A 162 -14.93 9.96 6.69
N LEU A 163 -13.79 9.26 6.79
CA LEU A 163 -13.13 9.05 8.07
C LEU A 163 -12.72 10.40 8.69
N SER A 164 -12.12 11.31 7.93
CA SER A 164 -11.65 12.61 8.45
C SER A 164 -12.78 13.56 8.88
N CYS A 165 -13.93 13.57 8.20
CA CYS A 165 -15.08 14.40 8.55
C CYS A 165 -15.76 13.96 9.85
N GLU A 166 -15.74 12.66 10.17
CA GLU A 166 -16.39 12.14 11.36
C GLU A 166 -15.53 12.25 12.64
N PHE A 167 -14.22 12.42 12.50
CA PHE A 167 -13.35 12.77 13.61
C PHE A 167 -13.30 14.30 13.77
N SER A 168 -14.03 14.81 14.77
CA SER A 168 -14.01 16.22 15.21
C SER A 168 -12.60 16.83 15.13
N PRO A 169 -12.44 18.12 14.74
CA PRO A 169 -11.15 18.82 14.65
C PRO A 169 -10.42 18.96 16.01
N THR A 170 -11.02 18.49 17.09
CA THR A 170 -10.37 18.33 18.41
C THR A 170 -9.45 17.11 18.49
N CYS A 171 -9.43 16.23 17.48
CA CYS A 171 -8.27 15.39 17.28
C CYS A 171 -7.16 16.32 16.80
N GLU A 172 -6.39 16.87 17.75
CA GLU A 172 -5.10 17.49 17.46
C GLU A 172 -4.43 16.56 16.44
N ARG A 173 -4.25 17.05 15.22
CA ARG A 173 -3.35 16.43 14.27
C ARG A 173 -2.01 16.48 14.97
N ILE A 174 -1.69 15.43 15.74
CA ILE A 174 -0.38 15.26 16.31
C ILE A 174 0.48 15.29 15.06
N PRO A 175 1.28 16.35 14.84
CA PRO A 175 2.22 16.33 13.75
C PRO A 175 2.95 15.02 13.93
N ILE A 176 3.07 14.21 12.89
CA ILE A 176 4.10 13.20 12.91
C ILE A 176 5.39 14.03 12.93
N VAL A 177 5.78 14.45 14.13
CA VAL A 177 7.16 14.68 14.48
C VAL A 177 7.71 13.29 14.29
N ILE A 178 8.14 13.02 13.07
CA ILE A 178 9.22 12.08 12.86
C ILE A 178 10.28 12.71 13.73
N ASN A 179 10.40 12.21 14.96
CA ASN A 179 11.62 12.36 15.71
C ASN A 179 12.61 11.63 14.80
N CYS A 180 13.16 12.38 13.85
CA CYS A 180 14.56 12.32 13.57
C CYS A 180 15.22 12.69 14.90
N ASP A 181 15.15 11.78 15.87
CA ASP A 181 16.16 11.73 16.91
C ASP A 181 17.46 11.92 16.11
N PRO A 182 18.29 12.93 16.47
CA PRO A 182 19.54 13.14 15.77
C PRO A 182 20.18 11.76 15.70
N SER A 183 20.36 11.30 14.45
CA SER A 183 20.89 9.99 14.12
C SER A 183 21.89 9.56 15.19
N PRO A 184 21.88 8.31 15.69
CA PRO A 184 23.00 7.84 16.52
C PRO A 184 24.26 8.26 15.77
N SER A 185 25.08 9.01 16.49
CA SER A 185 26.13 9.92 15.99
C SER A 185 26.61 9.59 14.59
N SER A 186 26.69 10.61 13.74
CA SER A 186 27.46 10.65 12.49
C SER A 186 28.96 10.43 12.73
N VAL A 187 29.31 9.36 13.43
CA VAL A 187 30.64 8.78 13.42
C VAL A 187 30.77 8.23 12.00
N PRO A 188 31.80 8.63 11.25
CA PRO A 188 32.08 8.00 9.98
C PRO A 188 32.19 6.51 10.27
N TRP A 189 31.28 5.70 9.72
CA TRP A 189 31.39 4.25 9.78
C TRP A 189 32.57 3.87 8.87
N SER A 190 33.77 4.11 9.36
CA SER A 190 35.01 3.64 8.77
C SER A 190 35.15 2.18 9.16
N SER A 191 34.31 1.33 8.55
CA SER A 191 34.59 -0.09 8.49
C SER A 191 35.85 -0.24 7.63
N PRO A 192 36.97 -0.77 8.16
CA PRO A 192 38.13 -1.08 7.33
C PRO A 192 37.86 -2.23 6.36
N GLN A 193 36.72 -2.92 6.50
CA GLN A 193 36.34 -4.02 5.62
C GLN A 193 35.52 -3.51 4.43
N PRO A 194 35.86 -3.94 3.20
CA PRO A 194 35.08 -3.61 2.01
C PRO A 194 33.67 -4.19 2.14
N ILE A 195 32.67 -3.41 1.72
CA ILE A 195 31.26 -3.85 1.71
C ILE A 195 31.13 -5.01 0.71
N THR A 196 30.55 -6.13 1.16
CA THR A 196 30.29 -7.30 0.32
C THR A 196 29.44 -6.91 -0.89
N ARG A 197 29.85 -7.37 -2.08
CA ARG A 197 29.12 -7.14 -3.34
C ARG A 197 28.64 -8.48 -3.88
N LEU A 198 27.37 -8.57 -4.24
CA LEU A 198 26.73 -9.78 -4.77
C LEU A 198 26.13 -9.47 -6.14
N THR A 199 26.38 -10.31 -7.14
CA THR A 199 25.73 -10.18 -8.47
C THR A 199 24.35 -10.81 -8.50
N HIS A 200 24.14 -11.85 -7.70
CA HIS A 200 22.86 -12.53 -7.53
C HIS A 200 22.68 -12.92 -6.06
N CYS A 201 21.51 -12.66 -5.50
CA CYS A 201 21.13 -13.06 -4.15
C CYS A 201 19.65 -13.37 -4.15
N ASP A 202 19.27 -14.57 -3.74
CA ASP A 202 17.87 -14.88 -3.49
C ASP A 202 17.39 -14.18 -2.20
N LEU A 203 16.07 -13.97 -2.11
CA LEU A 203 15.48 -13.18 -1.01
C LEU A 203 15.73 -13.82 0.36
N TYR A 204 15.76 -15.15 0.44
CA TYR A 204 15.96 -15.88 1.69
C TYR A 204 17.38 -15.69 2.21
N THR A 205 18.38 -15.91 1.34
CA THR A 205 19.80 -15.67 1.64
C THR A 205 20.05 -14.21 1.99
N PHE A 206 19.41 -13.28 1.26
CA PHE A 206 19.51 -11.85 1.55
C PHE A 206 19.01 -11.52 2.97
N HIS A 207 17.84 -12.05 3.32
CA HIS A 207 17.23 -11.83 4.62
C HIS A 207 18.09 -12.39 5.75
N GLU A 208 18.43 -13.68 5.68
CA GLU A 208 19.14 -14.38 6.76
C GLU A 208 20.55 -13.86 7.00
N LYS A 209 21.31 -13.59 5.92
CA LYS A 209 22.74 -13.23 6.03
C LYS A 209 23.00 -11.74 6.18
N PHE A 210 22.08 -10.88 5.76
CA PHE A 210 22.33 -9.43 5.72
C PHE A 210 21.29 -8.64 6.50
N VAL A 211 20.00 -8.85 6.25
CA VAL A 211 18.93 -8.08 6.92
C VAL A 211 18.86 -8.42 8.41
N SER A 212 18.72 -9.70 8.76
CA SER A 212 18.62 -10.15 10.16
C SER A 212 19.85 -9.77 10.98
N LEU A 213 21.03 -9.79 10.35
CA LEU A 213 22.31 -9.48 10.98
C LEU A 213 22.69 -7.99 10.90
N HIS A 214 21.88 -7.16 10.25
CA HIS A 214 22.14 -5.73 10.05
C HIS A 214 23.49 -5.45 9.36
N ILE A 215 23.89 -6.32 8.43
CA ILE A 215 25.16 -6.24 7.69
C ILE A 215 24.90 -5.55 6.33
N PRO A 216 25.63 -4.48 6.00
CA PRO A 216 25.49 -3.82 4.70
C PRO A 216 25.99 -4.71 3.56
N VAL A 217 25.28 -4.68 2.43
CA VAL A 217 25.64 -5.42 1.21
C VAL A 217 25.23 -4.62 -0.03
N ILE A 218 26.01 -4.73 -1.09
CA ILE A 218 25.70 -4.15 -2.41
C ILE A 218 25.21 -5.28 -3.32
N ILE A 219 24.00 -5.15 -3.85
CA ILE A 219 23.48 -6.09 -4.86
C ILE A 219 23.67 -5.45 -6.23
N GLU A 220 24.60 -5.98 -7.01
CA GLU A 220 24.90 -5.55 -8.36
C GLU A 220 23.89 -6.10 -9.36
N GLY A 221 23.60 -5.35 -10.42
CA GLY A 221 22.73 -5.81 -11.50
C GLY A 221 21.24 -5.94 -11.17
N ALA A 222 20.84 -5.91 -9.89
CA ALA A 222 19.44 -6.02 -9.47
C ALA A 222 18.51 -4.99 -10.13
N LEU A 223 19.01 -3.77 -10.35
CA LEU A 223 18.28 -2.67 -10.98
C LEU A 223 18.68 -2.45 -12.44
N GLY A 224 19.48 -3.33 -13.04
CA GLY A 224 20.03 -3.13 -14.39
C GLY A 224 18.96 -3.09 -15.49
N SER A 225 17.85 -3.79 -15.30
CA SER A 225 16.70 -3.80 -16.21
C SER A 225 15.67 -2.71 -15.91
N TRP A 226 15.86 -1.90 -14.86
CA TRP A 226 14.89 -0.84 -14.54
C TRP A 226 14.86 0.19 -15.68
N PRO A 227 13.66 0.60 -16.16
CA PRO A 227 13.52 1.62 -17.20
C PRO A 227 14.29 2.90 -16.88
N ALA A 228 14.29 3.29 -15.60
CA ALA A 228 15.07 4.39 -15.05
C ALA A 228 16.57 4.36 -15.43
N VAL A 229 17.16 3.16 -15.43
CA VAL A 229 18.59 2.93 -15.68
C VAL A 229 18.82 2.65 -17.16
N HIS A 230 18.11 1.69 -17.75
CA HIS A 230 18.37 1.24 -19.11
C HIS A 230 17.89 2.22 -20.19
N GLN A 231 16.83 2.98 -19.95
CA GLN A 231 16.31 3.95 -20.92
C GLN A 231 16.90 5.36 -20.73
N ASN A 232 17.89 5.53 -19.81
CA ASN A 232 18.53 6.81 -19.51
C ASN A 232 17.54 7.96 -19.24
N LEU A 233 16.36 7.62 -18.71
CA LEU A 233 15.26 8.59 -18.49
C LEU A 233 15.68 9.69 -17.52
N PHE A 234 16.53 9.35 -16.55
CA PHE A 234 17.01 10.29 -15.53
C PHE A 234 18.23 11.11 -15.96
N THR A 235 18.79 10.87 -17.14
CA THR A 235 19.89 11.67 -17.70
C THR A 235 19.35 12.95 -18.36
N ASP A 236 18.11 12.92 -18.87
CA ASP A 236 17.42 14.11 -19.36
C ASP A 236 16.82 14.89 -18.18
N ALA A 237 17.48 15.98 -17.77
CA ALA A 237 16.95 16.90 -16.77
C ALA A 237 15.56 17.45 -17.16
N SER A 238 15.23 17.50 -18.45
CA SER A 238 13.90 17.89 -18.93
C SER A 238 12.84 16.82 -18.66
N PHE A 239 13.20 15.53 -18.69
CA PHE A 239 12.31 14.44 -18.30
C PHE A 239 11.95 14.55 -16.82
N LEU A 240 12.95 14.78 -15.96
CA LEU A 240 12.74 15.03 -14.54
C LEU A 240 11.88 16.28 -14.32
N LYS A 241 12.19 17.40 -14.99
CA LYS A 241 11.36 18.61 -14.90
C LYS A 241 9.91 18.34 -15.34
N ARG A 242 9.66 17.70 -16.48
CA ARG A 242 8.29 17.42 -16.94
C ARG A 242 7.50 16.54 -15.98
N LYS A 243 8.13 15.54 -15.35
CA LYS A 243 7.46 14.60 -14.44
C LYS A 243 7.35 15.10 -13.00
N PHE A 244 8.29 15.93 -12.53
CA PHE A 244 8.27 16.46 -11.17
C PHE A 244 7.68 17.88 -11.08
N VAL A 245 7.80 18.74 -12.10
CA VAL A 245 7.16 20.06 -12.09
C VAL A 245 5.63 19.95 -12.21
N SER A 246 5.10 18.88 -12.78
CA SER A 246 3.65 18.61 -12.71
C SER A 246 3.16 18.26 -11.29
N LEU A 247 4.07 17.95 -10.36
CA LEU A 247 3.77 17.68 -8.95
C LEU A 247 4.09 18.87 -8.03
N PHE A 248 4.81 19.88 -8.53
CA PHE A 248 5.24 21.04 -7.74
C PHE A 248 4.99 22.33 -8.51
N HIS A 249 3.93 23.06 -8.14
CA HIS A 249 3.84 24.48 -8.49
C HIS A 249 4.98 25.23 -7.77
N LEU A 250 6.05 25.51 -8.51
CA LEU A 250 7.15 26.36 -8.06
C LEU A 250 6.65 27.81 -7.99
N SER A 251 6.51 28.35 -6.77
CA SER A 251 6.49 29.79 -6.54
C SER A 251 7.92 30.30 -6.33
N ASP A 252 8.28 31.43 -6.95
CA ASP A 252 9.60 32.07 -7.05
C ASP A 252 10.24 32.56 -5.73
N THR A 253 10.06 31.84 -4.63
CA THR A 253 10.73 32.13 -3.35
C THR A 253 11.60 30.94 -2.98
N ASN A 254 12.85 31.20 -2.58
CA ASN A 254 13.90 30.25 -2.18
C ASN A 254 13.56 29.36 -0.94
N HIS A 255 12.31 28.97 -0.77
CA HIS A 255 11.82 28.10 0.29
C HIS A 255 11.02 26.97 -0.36
N PHE A 256 11.49 25.73 -0.18
CA PHE A 256 10.72 24.55 -0.54
C PHE A 256 9.55 24.41 0.44
N ILE A 257 8.37 24.88 0.05
CA ILE A 257 7.14 24.57 0.77
C ILE A 257 6.45 23.44 0.00
N VAL A 258 6.49 22.24 0.54
CA VAL A 258 5.66 21.11 0.05
C VAL A 258 4.22 21.42 0.44
N ARG A 259 3.43 21.97 -0.49
CA ARG A 259 1.99 22.11 -0.33
C ARG A 259 1.33 20.88 -0.93
N PHE A 260 0.71 20.06 -0.08
CA PHE A 260 -0.27 19.09 -0.55
C PHE A 260 -1.54 19.85 -0.95
N PRO A 261 -2.16 19.55 -2.10
CA PRO A 261 -3.44 20.14 -2.45
C PRO A 261 -4.47 19.73 -1.38
N VAL A 262 -5.08 20.73 -0.77
CA VAL A 262 -6.28 20.57 0.05
C VAL A 262 -7.35 21.28 -0.76
N ASP A 263 -8.10 20.53 -1.55
CA ASP A 263 -9.34 21.03 -2.12
C ASP A 263 -10.44 20.94 -1.04
N CYS A 264 -11.16 22.04 -0.89
CA CYS A 264 -12.14 22.33 0.16
C CYS A 264 -13.36 21.41 0.19
#